data_AF-A0A818B2Z3-F1
#
_entry.id   AF-A0A818B2Z3-F1
#
_cell.length_a   1.000
_cell.length_b   1.000
_cell.length_c   1.000
_cell.angle_alpha   90.00
_cell.angle_beta   90.00
_cell.angle_gamma   90.00
#
_symmetry.space_group_name_H-M   'P 1'
#
loop_
_entity.id
_entity.type
_entity.pdbx_description
1 polymer ?
#
loop_
_entity_poly.entity_id
_entity_poly.type
_entity_poly.pdbx_seq_one_letter_code
_entity_poly.pdbx_strand_id
1 'polypeptide(L)'
;MRNIIHARCREKRPVHRLYPAIIEKRRSRAWRMYRRLSNEKYKNYLTTDEAWFYLDSSQEPLIEYDIPRLFPGDMQKKMVLHQDSAPGHVTKYTSSYMKEHNINVIMPLDWLPKSSDAAAMDYSIWAIMKERDFDSIGQNKLPFVANQIKSIHLSNDDDTLQHPSLFFSYGFRFQQFTKLRSLTLYYIRSTDLINNIISDCSHLIDLNISSLETVTNLPKSMPNLSELIIETDGIYINGYRWKQIIISNLRKLRVFRLLMFYESDIEKTIHEEIDQLLESFQTKFWLDEHQCDMSKSTCPIDKKYSSSKYVNILILDYFLLKFASKFPLQFPNIHHLELSCPFDDVLWSVIPKFDRLVSIELVSIIHPDETDQSITDLHQLLDRAHYLHSITMDYLIISQLALFYGLECISLIQSLLGDQCEVLLINIENRSIVVDLIENVPNLRALTFQCQDDRWGDTNESFIIYRR
;
A
#
# COMPACT_ATOMS: atom_id res chain seq x y z
N MET A 1 4.52 29.69 -10.75
CA MET A 1 5.18 28.38 -10.77
C MET A 1 5.20 27.82 -9.37
N ARG A 2 4.63 26.63 -9.15
CA ARG A 2 4.69 25.90 -7.87
C ARG A 2 5.71 24.80 -8.04
N ASN A 3 6.89 24.94 -7.45
CA ASN A 3 7.86 23.85 -7.39
C ASN A 3 7.44 22.96 -6.21
N ILE A 4 6.69 21.89 -6.52
CA ILE A 4 6.41 20.83 -5.56
C ILE A 4 7.42 19.73 -5.87
N ILE A 5 8.41 19.55 -5.00
CA ILE A 5 9.33 18.41 -5.07
C ILE A 5 8.63 17.27 -4.34
N HIS A 6 8.05 16.33 -5.10
CA HIS A 6 7.61 15.04 -4.56
C HIS A 6 8.76 14.06 -4.70
N ALA A 7 9.53 13.85 -3.62
CA ALA A 7 10.30 12.62 -3.49
C ALA A 7 9.35 11.56 -2.96
N ARG A 8 8.67 10.83 -3.86
CA ARG A 8 7.98 9.59 -3.50
C ARG A 8 8.95 8.44 -3.73
N CYS A 9 9.53 7.93 -2.65
CA CYS A 9 10.08 6.58 -2.68
C CYS A 9 8.86 5.65 -2.67
N ARG A 10 8.70 4.83 -3.71
CA ARG A 10 7.62 3.83 -3.73
C ARG A 10 8.03 2.74 -2.74
N GLU A 11 7.26 2.58 -1.66
CA GLU A 11 7.46 1.46 -0.74
C GLU A 11 7.37 0.16 -1.53
N LYS A 12 8.43 -0.66 -1.47
CA LYS A 12 8.33 -2.04 -1.96
C LYS A 12 7.40 -2.74 -0.97
N ARG A 13 6.25 -3.25 -1.45
CA ARG A 13 5.37 -4.07 -0.60
C ARG A 13 6.23 -5.16 0.07
N PRO A 14 6.05 -5.46 1.38
CA PRO A 14 6.76 -6.52 2.04
C PRO A 14 6.68 -7.77 1.19
N VAL A 15 7.83 -8.27 0.73
CA VAL A 15 7.83 -9.46 -0.11
C VAL A 15 7.31 -10.58 0.77
N HIS A 16 6.18 -11.18 0.38
CA HIS A 16 5.59 -12.31 1.09
C HIS A 16 6.67 -13.33 1.48
N ARG A 17 6.55 -13.91 2.70
CA ARG A 17 7.43 -14.94 3.26
C ARG A 17 7.90 -15.91 2.16
N LEU A 18 9.22 -16.13 2.05
CA LEU A 18 9.77 -17.03 1.04
C LEU A 18 9.16 -18.43 1.17
N TYR A 19 8.52 -18.92 0.11
CA TYR A 19 7.98 -20.28 0.07
C TYR A 19 9.10 -21.33 0.15
N PRO A 20 8.86 -22.53 0.73
CA PRO A 20 9.85 -23.59 0.82
C PRO A 20 10.54 -23.93 -0.51
N ALA A 21 9.80 -23.91 -1.61
CA ALA A 21 10.35 -24.15 -2.95
C ALA A 21 11.36 -23.07 -3.40
N ILE A 22 11.12 -21.81 -3.03
CA ILE A 22 12.05 -20.70 -3.31
C ILE A 22 13.28 -20.81 -2.41
N ILE A 23 13.10 -21.15 -1.13
CA ILE A 23 14.20 -21.39 -0.19
C ILE A 23 15.13 -22.49 -0.71
N GLU A 24 14.58 -23.61 -1.19
CA GLU A 24 15.37 -24.72 -1.73
C GLU A 24 16.12 -24.34 -3.03
N LYS A 25 15.45 -23.60 -3.92
CA LYS A 25 16.13 -23.02 -5.10
C LYS A 25 17.27 -22.08 -4.69
N ARG A 26 17.06 -21.23 -3.68
CA ARG A 26 18.10 -20.33 -3.15
C ARG A 26 19.27 -21.13 -2.57
N ARG A 27 19.02 -22.15 -1.73
CA ARG A 27 20.09 -23.01 -1.16
C ARG A 27 20.90 -23.73 -2.22
N SER A 28 20.23 -24.40 -3.16
CA SER A 28 20.89 -25.16 -4.22
C SER A 28 21.71 -24.30 -5.18
N ARG A 29 21.22 -23.10 -5.51
CA ARG A 29 21.92 -22.15 -6.40
C ARG A 29 23.01 -21.37 -5.67
N ALA A 30 22.84 -21.05 -4.39
CA ALA A 30 23.85 -20.35 -3.57
C ALA A 30 25.19 -21.08 -3.58
N TRP A 31 25.18 -22.42 -3.43
CA TRP A 31 26.41 -23.20 -3.47
C TRP A 31 27.10 -23.19 -4.83
N ARG A 32 26.33 -23.19 -5.93
CA ARG A 32 26.89 -23.04 -7.29
C ARG A 32 27.49 -21.66 -7.47
N MET A 33 26.81 -20.62 -7.00
CA MET A 33 27.27 -19.25 -7.07
C MET A 33 28.56 -19.04 -6.26
N TYR A 34 28.60 -19.54 -5.03
CA TYR A 34 29.80 -19.51 -4.19
C TYR A 34 31.02 -20.09 -4.92
N ARG A 35 30.88 -21.26 -5.56
CA ARG A 35 31.97 -21.87 -6.34
C ARG A 35 32.37 -21.07 -7.58
N ARG A 36 31.43 -20.33 -8.18
CA ARG A 36 31.71 -19.45 -9.33
C ARG A 36 32.42 -18.16 -8.91
N LEU A 37 32.13 -17.66 -7.71
CA LEU A 37 32.67 -16.41 -7.15
C LEU A 37 33.96 -16.61 -6.35
N SER A 38 34.26 -17.83 -5.89
CA SER A 38 35.43 -18.12 -5.06
C SER A 38 36.77 -17.85 -5.78
N ASN A 39 37.85 -17.80 -5.00
CA ASN A 39 39.23 -17.59 -5.49
C ASN A 39 39.37 -16.29 -6.29
N GLU A 40 38.86 -15.18 -5.75
CA GLU A 40 38.88 -13.84 -6.35
C GLU A 40 38.14 -13.68 -7.69
N LYS A 41 37.47 -14.72 -8.19
CA LYS A 41 36.70 -14.65 -9.44
C LYS A 41 35.60 -13.60 -9.41
N TYR A 42 35.06 -13.31 -8.23
CA TYR A 42 34.08 -12.23 -8.02
C TYR A 42 34.57 -10.86 -8.50
N LYS A 43 35.89 -10.59 -8.54
CA LYS A 43 36.43 -9.31 -9.03
C LYS A 43 36.19 -9.08 -10.52
N ASN A 44 35.88 -10.14 -11.27
CA ASN A 44 35.57 -10.06 -12.70
C ASN A 44 34.05 -9.98 -12.96
N TYR A 45 33.21 -9.86 -11.93
CA TYR A 45 31.77 -9.74 -12.11
C TYR A 45 31.39 -8.26 -12.22
N LEU A 46 30.64 -7.91 -13.26
CA LEU A 46 29.93 -6.65 -13.37
C LEU A 46 28.48 -6.91 -13.00
N THR A 47 27.99 -6.28 -11.94
CA THR A 47 26.56 -6.33 -11.59
C THR A 47 25.87 -5.08 -12.09
N THR A 48 24.65 -5.23 -12.59
CA THR A 48 23.79 -4.12 -13.02
C THR A 48 22.38 -4.37 -12.51
N ASP A 49 21.64 -3.30 -12.34
CA ASP A 49 20.27 -3.31 -11.83
C ASP A 49 19.64 -1.95 -12.18
N GLU A 50 18.32 -1.88 -12.22
CA GLU A 50 17.59 -0.64 -12.51
C GLU A 50 17.01 -0.05 -11.23
N ALA A 51 17.25 1.24 -11.03
CA ALA A 51 16.54 2.03 -10.05
C ALA A 51 15.96 3.27 -10.73
N TRP A 52 14.72 3.59 -10.37
CA TRP A 52 14.00 4.75 -10.92
C TRP A 52 14.49 6.03 -10.24
N PHE A 53 15.29 6.81 -10.95
CA PHE A 53 15.62 8.20 -10.57
C PHE A 53 14.93 9.13 -11.56
N TYR A 54 13.94 9.90 -11.09
CA TYR A 54 13.24 10.88 -11.93
C TYR A 54 14.16 12.08 -12.20
N LEU A 55 15.01 12.05 -13.22
CA LEU A 55 15.64 13.24 -13.81
C LEU A 55 16.29 12.86 -15.17
N ASP A 56 15.65 13.33 -16.25
CA ASP A 56 16.09 13.32 -17.67
C ASP A 56 16.17 11.96 -18.40
N SER A 57 15.62 11.91 -19.62
CA SER A 57 15.27 10.68 -20.36
C SER A 57 16.26 10.30 -21.47
N SER A 58 17.46 10.87 -21.48
CA SER A 58 18.51 10.49 -22.43
C SER A 58 19.48 9.51 -21.79
N GLN A 59 19.13 8.22 -21.75
CA GLN A 59 20.10 7.18 -21.42
C GLN A 59 20.50 6.43 -22.70
N GLU A 60 21.81 6.32 -22.91
CA GLU A 60 22.39 5.42 -23.90
C GLU A 60 22.35 3.97 -23.38
N PRO A 61 22.25 2.95 -24.26
CA PRO A 61 22.18 1.56 -23.82
C PRO A 61 23.47 1.10 -23.10
N LEU A 62 23.33 0.68 -21.84
CA LEU A 62 24.42 0.17 -20.97
C LEU A 62 25.32 -0.87 -21.67
N ILE A 63 24.70 -1.79 -22.42
CA ILE A 63 25.40 -2.91 -23.05
C ILE A 63 26.22 -2.45 -24.27
N GLU A 64 25.73 -1.47 -25.03
CA GLU A 64 26.38 -0.98 -26.25
C GLU A 64 27.49 0.02 -25.95
N TYR A 65 27.34 0.84 -24.89
CA TYR A 65 28.25 1.94 -24.60
C TYR A 65 29.11 1.71 -23.35
N ASP A 66 28.49 1.43 -22.21
CA ASP A 66 29.22 1.37 -20.94
C ASP A 66 30.08 0.12 -20.78
N ILE A 67 29.61 -1.04 -21.25
CA ILE A 67 30.40 -2.28 -21.15
C ILE A 67 31.73 -2.17 -21.94
N PRO A 68 31.75 -1.77 -23.22
CA PRO A 68 33.01 -1.57 -23.95
C PRO A 68 33.91 -0.49 -23.33
N ARG A 69 33.31 0.56 -22.76
CA ARG A 69 34.05 1.65 -22.09
C ARG A 69 34.70 1.20 -20.78
N LEU A 70 34.00 0.41 -19.96
CA LEU A 70 34.47 -0.05 -18.66
C LEU A 70 35.43 -1.25 -18.77
N PHE A 71 35.25 -2.10 -19.79
CA PHE A 71 36.04 -3.32 -19.99
C PHE A 71 36.57 -3.41 -21.43
N PRO A 72 37.54 -2.56 -21.82
CA PRO A 72 38.04 -2.53 -23.18
C PRO A 72 38.82 -3.79 -23.57
N GLY A 73 38.70 -4.18 -24.84
CA GLY A 73 39.47 -5.27 -25.45
C GLY A 73 39.20 -6.64 -24.82
N ASP A 74 40.26 -7.38 -24.47
CA ASP A 74 40.14 -8.74 -23.95
C ASP A 74 39.60 -8.83 -22.52
N MET A 75 39.45 -7.70 -21.81
CA MET A 75 38.81 -7.70 -20.49
C MET A 75 37.32 -8.04 -20.58
N GLN A 76 36.65 -7.63 -21.67
CA GLN A 76 35.23 -7.94 -21.92
C GLN A 76 34.98 -9.46 -21.96
N LYS A 77 35.92 -10.25 -22.48
CA LYS A 77 35.79 -11.72 -22.54
C LYS A 77 35.94 -12.40 -21.18
N LYS A 78 36.57 -11.71 -20.21
CA LYS A 78 36.83 -12.24 -18.86
C LYS A 78 35.75 -11.81 -17.87
N MET A 79 35.00 -10.75 -18.19
CA MET A 79 33.93 -10.28 -17.32
C MET A 79 32.75 -11.27 -17.32
N VAL A 80 32.03 -11.29 -16.22
CA VAL A 80 30.73 -11.96 -16.11
C VAL A 80 29.69 -10.91 -15.71
N LEU A 81 28.72 -10.68 -16.59
CA LEU A 81 27.59 -9.79 -16.33
C LEU A 81 26.57 -10.49 -15.43
N HIS A 82 26.22 -9.84 -14.33
CA HIS A 82 25.16 -10.23 -13.43
C HIS A 82 24.00 -9.24 -13.56
N GLN A 83 22.84 -9.78 -13.90
CA GLN A 83 21.55 -9.12 -13.93
C GLN A 83 20.56 -9.98 -13.16
N ASP A 84 19.52 -9.36 -12.62
CA ASP A 84 18.44 -10.09 -11.98
C ASP A 84 17.58 -10.83 -13.03
N SER A 85 16.45 -11.40 -12.61
CA SER A 85 15.53 -12.10 -13.52
C SER A 85 14.39 -11.23 -14.04
N ALA A 86 14.54 -9.91 -14.02
CA ALA A 86 13.56 -9.00 -14.60
C ALA A 86 13.28 -9.36 -16.07
N PRO A 87 12.05 -9.22 -16.56
CA PRO A 87 11.66 -9.67 -17.90
C PRO A 87 12.53 -9.10 -19.01
N GLY A 88 12.91 -7.82 -18.89
CA GLY A 88 13.79 -7.13 -19.84
C GLY A 88 15.17 -7.79 -19.99
N HIS A 89 15.71 -8.34 -18.90
CA HIS A 89 17.00 -9.03 -18.88
C HIS A 89 16.94 -10.41 -19.54
N VAL A 90 15.79 -11.07 -19.46
CA VAL A 90 15.62 -12.46 -19.91
C VAL A 90 14.97 -12.58 -21.29
N THR A 91 14.71 -11.46 -21.98
CA THR A 91 14.12 -11.51 -23.31
C THR A 91 15.02 -12.28 -24.29
N LYS A 92 14.39 -12.88 -25.31
CA LYS A 92 15.12 -13.54 -26.40
C LYS A 92 16.08 -12.58 -27.10
N TYR A 93 15.70 -11.30 -27.21
CA TYR A 93 16.53 -10.26 -27.80
C TYR A 93 17.81 -10.04 -26.98
N THR A 94 17.67 -9.72 -25.69
CA THR A 94 18.78 -9.49 -24.77
C THR A 94 19.72 -10.70 -24.70
N SER A 95 19.15 -11.91 -24.58
CA SER A 95 19.92 -13.15 -24.54
C SER A 95 20.68 -13.43 -25.85
N SER A 96 20.06 -13.16 -27.00
CA SER A 96 20.71 -13.35 -28.31
C SER A 96 21.83 -12.34 -28.50
N TYR A 97 21.60 -11.08 -28.12
CA TYR A 97 22.59 -10.02 -28.18
C TYR A 97 23.83 -10.37 -27.33
N MET A 98 23.65 -10.77 -26.07
CA MET A 98 24.75 -11.15 -25.18
C MET A 98 25.57 -12.31 -25.75
N LYS A 99 24.89 -13.28 -26.36
CA LYS A 99 25.52 -14.44 -27.00
C LYS A 99 26.31 -14.03 -28.25
N GLU A 100 25.75 -13.19 -29.12
CA GLU A 100 26.40 -12.68 -30.33
C GLU A 100 27.67 -11.88 -30.00
N HIS A 101 27.66 -11.17 -28.88
CA HIS A 101 28.79 -10.35 -28.42
C HIS A 101 29.75 -11.09 -27.47
N ASN A 102 29.58 -12.40 -27.28
CA ASN A 102 30.40 -13.23 -26.37
C ASN A 102 30.49 -12.68 -24.93
N ILE A 103 29.41 -12.08 -24.42
CA ILE A 103 29.32 -11.58 -23.05
C ILE A 103 28.95 -12.76 -22.16
N ASN A 104 29.80 -13.10 -21.18
CA ASN A 104 29.44 -14.13 -20.20
C ASN A 104 28.39 -13.56 -19.26
N VAL A 105 27.24 -14.22 -19.11
CA VAL A 105 26.14 -13.75 -18.25
C VAL A 105 25.74 -14.83 -17.26
N ILE A 106 25.38 -14.42 -16.03
CA ILE A 106 24.70 -15.31 -15.09
C ILE A 106 23.27 -15.53 -15.58
N MET A 107 22.99 -16.73 -16.07
CA MET A 107 21.63 -17.07 -16.49
C MET A 107 20.66 -17.11 -15.29
N PRO A 108 19.37 -16.81 -15.46
CA PRO A 108 18.35 -16.86 -14.39
C PRO A 108 18.26 -18.20 -13.65
N LEU A 109 18.60 -19.30 -14.32
CA LEU A 109 18.64 -20.64 -13.71
C LEU A 109 19.82 -20.84 -12.76
N ASP A 110 20.88 -20.05 -12.94
CA ASP A 110 22.06 -20.04 -12.08
C ASP A 110 21.96 -18.98 -10.97
N TRP A 111 21.11 -17.96 -11.13
CA TRP A 111 20.87 -16.90 -10.14
C TRP A 111 19.85 -17.28 -9.06
N LEU A 112 19.95 -16.64 -7.90
CA LEU A 112 19.06 -16.85 -6.76
C LEU A 112 17.71 -16.15 -7.01
N PRO A 113 16.56 -16.87 -7.07
CA PRO A 113 15.28 -16.23 -7.34
C PRO A 113 14.85 -15.35 -6.16
N LYS A 114 14.25 -14.18 -6.43
CA LYS A 114 13.74 -13.23 -5.42
C LYS A 114 14.77 -12.95 -4.31
N SER A 115 15.97 -12.55 -4.71
CA SER A 115 17.12 -12.42 -3.81
C SER A 115 17.86 -11.11 -4.01
N SER A 116 17.16 -9.99 -3.81
CA SER A 116 17.77 -8.65 -3.78
C SER A 116 18.88 -8.56 -2.71
N ASP A 117 18.75 -9.33 -1.63
CA ASP A 117 19.77 -9.47 -0.58
C ASP A 117 21.10 -10.09 -1.06
N ALA A 118 21.09 -10.78 -2.21
CA ALA A 118 22.31 -11.32 -2.83
C ALA A 118 22.83 -10.46 -4.00
N ALA A 119 22.03 -9.52 -4.52
CA ALA A 119 22.40 -8.65 -5.63
C ALA A 119 23.12 -7.39 -5.12
N ALA A 120 24.41 -7.25 -5.43
CA ALA A 120 25.25 -6.17 -4.90
C ALA A 120 24.75 -4.75 -5.24
N MET A 121 24.05 -4.59 -6.36
CA MET A 121 23.39 -3.31 -6.67
C MET A 121 22.28 -2.98 -5.68
N ASP A 122 21.31 -3.90 -5.49
CA ASP A 122 20.19 -3.75 -4.56
C ASP A 122 20.64 -3.55 -3.10
N TYR A 123 21.42 -4.48 -2.53
CA TYR A 123 21.70 -4.46 -1.09
C TYR A 123 22.77 -3.45 -0.68
N SER A 124 23.61 -2.98 -1.62
CA SER A 124 24.75 -2.12 -1.30
C SER A 124 24.76 -0.83 -2.12
N ILE A 125 24.92 -0.89 -3.44
CA ILE A 125 25.15 0.34 -4.22
C ILE A 125 23.94 1.26 -4.18
N TRP A 126 22.73 0.75 -4.37
CA TRP A 126 21.51 1.55 -4.26
C TRP A 126 21.25 2.03 -2.84
N ALA A 127 21.57 1.22 -1.82
CA ALA A 127 21.51 1.68 -0.44
C ALA A 127 22.47 2.85 -0.19
N ILE A 128 23.73 2.74 -0.62
CA ILE A 128 24.75 3.78 -0.51
C ILE A 128 24.37 5.02 -1.34
N MET A 129 23.83 4.86 -2.55
CA MET A 129 23.41 5.98 -3.39
C MET A 129 22.21 6.69 -2.78
N LYS A 130 21.21 5.96 -2.27
CA LYS A 130 20.09 6.55 -1.52
C LYS A 130 20.58 7.29 -0.29
N GLU A 131 21.51 6.72 0.45
CA GLU A 131 22.13 7.35 1.63
C GLU A 131 22.90 8.63 1.25
N ARG A 132 23.74 8.59 0.21
CA ARG A 132 24.50 9.76 -0.27
C ARG A 132 23.63 10.84 -0.90
N ASP A 133 22.59 10.47 -1.62
CA ASP A 133 21.62 11.42 -2.15
C ASP A 133 20.79 12.03 -1.02
N PHE A 134 20.43 11.23 0.00
CA PHE A 134 19.79 11.73 1.20
C PHE A 134 20.72 12.68 1.99
N ASP A 135 22.00 12.35 2.16
CA ASP A 135 23.02 13.23 2.73
C ASP A 135 23.13 14.53 1.93
N SER A 136 23.25 14.42 0.60
CA SER A 136 23.44 15.58 -0.28
C SER A 136 22.20 16.48 -0.30
N ILE A 137 21.01 15.90 -0.42
CA ILE A 137 19.74 16.63 -0.38
C ILE A 137 19.54 17.23 1.01
N GLY A 138 19.70 16.42 2.05
CA GLY A 138 19.60 16.81 3.45
C GLY A 138 20.52 17.97 3.76
N GLN A 139 21.83 17.79 3.64
CA GLN A 139 22.82 18.80 4.03
C GLN A 139 22.85 20.01 3.09
N ASN A 140 22.76 19.81 1.77
CA ASN A 140 23.06 20.88 0.81
C ASN A 140 21.85 21.52 0.15
N LYS A 141 20.67 20.87 0.11
CA LYS A 141 19.50 21.42 -0.60
C LYS A 141 18.37 21.80 0.34
N LEU A 142 18.12 20.98 1.35
CA LEU A 142 17.00 21.14 2.26
C LEU A 142 17.03 22.48 3.02
N PRO A 143 18.18 23.02 3.51
CA PRO A 143 18.19 24.32 4.20
C PRO A 143 17.66 25.46 3.34
N PHE A 144 17.88 25.40 2.02
CA PHE A 144 17.48 26.45 1.08
C PHE A 144 15.98 26.45 0.76
N VAL A 145 15.31 25.31 0.96
CA VAL A 145 13.89 25.13 0.66
C VAL A 145 13.03 24.89 1.91
N ALA A 146 13.64 24.73 3.09
CA ALA A 146 12.95 24.40 4.35
C ALA A 146 11.78 25.33 4.64
N ASN A 147 11.96 26.63 4.44
CA ASN A 147 10.90 27.64 4.66
C ASN A 147 9.79 27.64 3.60
N GLN A 148 9.84 26.78 2.59
CA GLN A 148 8.82 26.63 1.55
C GLN A 148 8.03 25.33 1.69
N ILE A 149 8.57 24.37 2.43
CA ILE A 149 7.95 23.05 2.64
C ILE A 149 6.71 23.21 3.52
N LYS A 150 5.60 22.65 3.06
CA LYS A 150 4.28 22.72 3.73
C LYS A 150 3.84 21.39 4.34
N SER A 151 4.37 20.28 3.85
CA SER A 151 4.10 18.94 4.36
C SER A 151 5.40 18.14 4.40
N ILE A 152 5.57 17.36 5.47
CA ILE A 152 6.66 16.40 5.62
C ILE A 152 6.06 15.04 5.99
N HIS A 153 6.59 13.99 5.38
CA HIS A 153 6.26 12.61 5.70
C HIS A 153 7.54 11.94 6.20
N LEU A 154 7.52 11.41 7.42
CA LEU A 154 8.62 10.64 7.99
C LEU A 154 8.14 9.23 8.28
N SER A 155 8.96 8.25 7.90
CA SER A 155 8.77 6.83 8.23
C SER A 155 10.02 6.28 8.90
N ASN A 156 9.85 5.24 9.72
CA ASN A 156 10.90 4.40 10.30
C ASN A 156 10.53 2.93 10.08
N ASP A 157 9.95 2.64 8.91
CA ASP A 157 9.78 1.29 8.43
C ASP A 157 11.15 0.63 8.15
N ASP A 158 11.12 -0.65 7.76
CA ASP A 158 12.34 -1.43 7.55
C ASP A 158 13.24 -0.86 6.43
N ASP A 159 12.68 -0.08 5.49
CA ASP A 159 13.43 0.58 4.41
C ASP A 159 14.01 1.95 4.83
N THR A 160 13.53 2.53 5.92
CA THR A 160 13.84 3.91 6.35
C THR A 160 14.30 4.02 7.81
N LEU A 161 14.79 2.92 8.38
CA LEU A 161 15.00 2.76 9.83
C LEU A 161 15.80 3.90 10.51
N GLN A 162 16.73 4.51 9.76
CA GLN A 162 17.62 5.56 10.27
C GLN A 162 17.28 6.96 9.74
N HIS A 163 16.36 7.11 8.79
CA HIS A 163 16.11 8.38 8.12
C HIS A 163 15.65 9.50 9.08
N PRO A 164 14.73 9.26 10.04
CA PRO A 164 14.37 10.30 11.00
C PRO A 164 15.57 10.71 11.86
N SER A 165 16.36 9.74 12.34
CA SER A 165 17.55 10.02 13.16
C SER A 165 18.62 10.80 12.38
N LEU A 166 18.83 10.45 11.10
CA LEU A 166 19.73 11.15 10.18
C LEU A 166 19.23 12.57 9.86
N PHE A 167 17.93 12.74 9.63
CA PHE A 167 17.32 14.06 9.44
C PHE A 167 17.67 14.99 10.61
N PHE A 168 17.56 14.50 11.85
CA PHE A 168 17.95 15.27 13.03
C PHE A 168 19.48 15.42 13.19
N SER A 169 20.27 14.43 12.78
CA SER A 169 21.73 14.49 12.90
C SER A 169 22.36 15.57 12.00
N TYR A 170 21.70 15.94 10.89
CA TYR A 170 22.09 17.10 10.07
C TYR A 170 21.75 18.45 10.71
N GLY A 171 21.22 18.46 11.94
CA GLY A 171 20.86 19.68 12.67
C GLY A 171 19.54 20.28 12.23
N PHE A 172 18.72 19.56 11.44
CA PHE A 172 17.38 20.02 11.13
C PHE A 172 16.51 20.01 12.37
N ARG A 173 15.79 21.11 12.58
CA ARG A 173 14.72 21.18 13.56
C ARG A 173 13.44 21.63 12.88
N PHE A 174 12.30 21.12 13.35
CA PHE A 174 11.03 21.43 12.71
C PHE A 174 10.67 22.93 12.78
N GLN A 175 11.22 23.69 13.73
CA GLN A 175 11.04 25.14 13.77
C GLN A 175 11.62 25.87 12.53
N GLN A 176 12.59 25.27 11.83
CA GLN A 176 13.15 25.86 10.60
C GLN A 176 12.14 25.83 9.44
N PHE A 177 11.17 24.92 9.48
CA PHE A 177 10.13 24.78 8.47
C PHE A 177 8.94 25.67 8.84
N THR A 178 9.17 26.99 8.77
CA THR A 178 8.21 28.04 9.18
C THR A 178 6.87 28.03 8.43
N LYS A 179 6.80 27.36 7.26
CA LYS A 179 5.57 27.18 6.47
C LYS A 179 4.98 25.77 6.56
N LEU A 180 5.57 24.90 7.38
CA LEU A 180 5.05 23.56 7.61
C LEU A 180 3.68 23.66 8.26
N ARG A 181 2.71 22.97 7.66
CA ARG A 181 1.32 22.93 8.15
C ARG A 181 0.91 21.51 8.47
N SER A 182 1.40 20.56 7.69
CA SER A 182 1.08 19.14 7.80
C SER A 182 2.33 18.32 8.12
N LEU A 183 2.16 17.35 9.02
CA LEU A 183 3.18 16.35 9.32
C LEU A 183 2.54 14.97 9.36
N THR A 184 3.15 14.00 8.69
CA THR A 184 2.76 12.59 8.75
C THR A 184 3.91 11.78 9.30
N LEU A 185 3.68 11.06 10.40
CA LEU A 185 4.63 10.17 11.04
C LEU A 185 4.12 8.74 10.92
N TYR A 186 4.87 7.90 10.20
CA TYR A 186 4.50 6.53 9.91
C TYR A 186 5.49 5.55 10.56
N TYR A 187 5.01 4.54 11.28
CA TYR A 187 5.86 3.48 11.90
C TYR A 187 7.07 3.98 12.71
N ILE A 188 7.02 5.19 13.30
CA ILE A 188 8.12 5.69 14.11
C ILE A 188 8.15 4.93 15.45
N ARG A 189 9.06 3.95 15.56
CA ARG A 189 9.18 3.08 16.74
C ARG A 189 9.73 3.79 17.99
N SER A 190 10.38 4.94 17.85
CA SER A 190 11.00 5.66 18.97
C SER A 190 10.05 6.72 19.54
N THR A 191 9.57 6.48 20.75
CA THR A 191 8.73 7.43 21.51
C THR A 191 9.45 8.76 21.78
N ASP A 192 10.74 8.71 22.12
CA ASP A 192 11.55 9.93 22.35
C ASP A 192 11.66 10.78 21.09
N LEU A 193 11.88 10.14 19.94
CA LEU A 193 11.97 10.82 18.65
C LEU A 193 10.65 11.53 18.31
N ILE A 194 9.51 10.85 18.45
CA ILE A 194 8.21 11.47 18.22
C ILE A 194 7.96 12.63 19.19
N ASN A 195 8.27 12.47 20.48
CA ASN A 195 8.13 13.56 21.45
C ASN A 195 8.97 14.79 21.06
N ASN A 196 10.22 14.57 20.61
CA ASN A 196 11.08 15.63 20.10
C ASN A 196 10.46 16.31 18.87
N ILE A 197 10.01 15.53 17.88
CA ILE A 197 9.30 16.05 16.69
C ILE A 197 8.10 16.92 17.10
N ILE A 198 7.25 16.38 17.98
CA ILE A 198 6.00 17.02 18.43
C ILE A 198 6.29 18.35 19.14
N SER A 199 7.27 18.36 20.05
CA SER A 199 7.64 19.56 20.81
C SER A 199 8.20 20.68 19.92
N ASP A 200 8.85 20.32 18.81
CA ASP A 200 9.35 21.28 17.84
C ASP A 200 8.26 21.82 16.88
N CYS A 201 7.06 21.23 16.91
CA CYS A 201 6.00 21.42 15.91
C CYS A 201 4.74 22.14 16.44
N SER A 202 4.88 23.04 17.42
CA SER A 202 3.72 23.73 18.05
C SER A 202 2.85 24.58 17.10
N HIS A 203 3.36 24.92 15.91
CA HIS A 203 2.67 25.69 14.88
C HIS A 203 1.88 24.84 13.87
N LEU A 204 1.98 23.51 13.94
CA LEU A 204 1.28 22.63 12.99
C LEU A 204 -0.24 22.77 13.08
N ILE A 205 -0.87 22.53 11.93
CA ILE A 205 -2.32 22.59 11.73
C ILE A 205 -2.87 21.18 11.54
N ASP A 206 -2.12 20.32 10.84
CA ASP A 206 -2.54 18.97 10.49
C ASP A 206 -1.46 17.96 10.94
N LEU A 207 -1.90 16.87 11.56
CA LEU A 207 -1.02 15.82 12.05
C LEU A 207 -1.63 14.44 11.80
N ASN A 208 -0.86 13.58 11.14
CA ASN A 208 -1.19 12.17 10.97
C ASN A 208 -0.12 11.30 11.63
N ILE A 209 -0.51 10.40 12.52
CA ILE A 209 0.42 9.52 13.26
C ILE A 209 -0.10 8.08 13.25
N SER A 210 0.74 7.12 12.84
CA SER A 210 0.44 5.68 12.89
C SER A 210 1.19 4.90 13.99
N SER A 211 1.33 5.50 15.18
CA SER A 211 1.93 4.82 16.36
C SER A 211 1.50 5.50 17.66
N LEU A 212 0.95 4.72 18.60
CA LEU A 212 0.20 5.26 19.75
C LEU A 212 1.02 5.52 21.02
N GLU A 213 2.25 5.00 21.17
CA GLU A 213 3.01 5.19 22.42
C GLU A 213 3.16 6.68 22.83
N THR A 214 3.03 7.60 21.87
CA THR A 214 3.30 9.03 22.01
C THR A 214 2.08 9.93 22.12
N VAL A 215 0.88 9.36 21.92
CA VAL A 215 -0.36 10.14 21.92
C VAL A 215 -0.64 10.80 23.25
N THR A 216 -0.12 10.25 24.35
CA THR A 216 -0.32 10.85 25.68
C THR A 216 0.39 12.19 25.85
N ASN A 217 1.43 12.47 25.06
CA ASN A 217 2.22 13.71 25.11
C ASN A 217 1.86 14.73 24.02
N LEU A 218 1.31 14.27 22.89
CA LEU A 218 0.76 15.12 21.82
C LEU A 218 -0.02 16.36 22.29
N PRO A 219 -0.94 16.24 23.28
CA PRO A 219 -1.93 17.28 23.47
C PRO A 219 -1.29 18.57 24.00
N LYS A 220 -0.26 18.47 24.84
CA LYS A 220 0.36 19.64 25.48
C LYS A 220 1.17 20.52 24.52
N SER A 221 1.63 19.97 23.41
CA SER A 221 2.63 20.62 22.54
C SER A 221 2.03 21.32 21.32
N MET A 222 0.80 20.98 20.91
CA MET A 222 0.19 21.46 19.65
C MET A 222 -1.18 22.12 19.86
N PRO A 223 -1.27 23.28 20.54
CA PRO A 223 -2.54 23.93 20.84
C PRO A 223 -3.28 24.47 19.59
N ASN A 224 -2.59 24.53 18.44
CA ASN A 224 -3.13 25.04 17.19
C ASN A 224 -3.65 23.97 16.23
N LEU A 225 -3.54 22.69 16.62
CA LEU A 225 -3.91 21.57 15.77
C LEU A 225 -5.40 21.64 15.41
N SER A 226 -5.69 21.56 14.12
CA SER A 226 -7.04 21.61 13.56
C SER A 226 -7.49 20.28 12.97
N GLU A 227 -6.55 19.46 12.52
CA GLU A 227 -6.81 18.10 12.03
C GLU A 227 -5.83 17.11 12.68
N LEU A 228 -6.40 16.02 13.21
CA LEU A 228 -5.66 14.94 13.84
C LEU A 228 -6.17 13.61 13.29
N ILE A 229 -5.31 12.87 12.61
CA ILE A 229 -5.55 11.51 12.14
C ILE A 229 -4.62 10.59 12.91
N ILE A 230 -5.19 9.56 13.52
CA ILE A 230 -4.45 8.61 14.35
C ILE A 230 -4.80 7.21 13.92
N GLU A 231 -3.75 6.43 13.65
CA GLU A 231 -3.82 5.00 13.40
C GLU A 231 -3.03 4.28 14.50
N THR A 232 -3.66 3.31 15.16
CA THR A 232 -3.10 2.71 16.38
C THR A 232 -3.17 1.21 16.30
N ASP A 233 -2.07 0.55 16.63
CA ASP A 233 -2.03 -0.90 16.80
C ASP A 233 -1.76 -1.25 18.27
N GLY A 234 -2.51 -2.22 18.79
CA GLY A 234 -2.29 -2.84 20.10
C GLY A 234 -2.49 -1.98 21.36
N ILE A 235 -3.04 -0.75 21.26
CA ILE A 235 -3.28 0.11 22.42
C ILE A 235 -4.65 0.79 22.34
N TYR A 236 -5.42 0.70 23.43
CA TYR A 236 -6.81 1.17 23.49
C TYR A 236 -6.95 2.38 24.41
N ILE A 237 -7.15 3.55 23.82
CA ILE A 237 -7.59 4.74 24.56
C ILE A 237 -9.09 4.86 24.38
N ASN A 238 -9.83 4.77 25.50
CA ASN A 238 -11.27 4.89 25.47
C ASN A 238 -11.73 6.33 25.15
N GLY A 239 -12.95 6.46 24.64
CA GLY A 239 -13.57 7.72 24.25
C GLY A 239 -13.66 8.74 25.39
N TYR A 240 -13.73 8.31 26.65
CA TYR A 240 -13.67 9.24 27.79
C TYR A 240 -12.30 9.90 27.91
N ARG A 241 -11.22 9.13 27.76
CA ARG A 241 -9.86 9.62 27.83
C ARG A 241 -9.51 10.48 26.61
N TRP A 242 -9.96 10.09 25.42
CA TRP A 242 -9.85 10.93 24.22
C TRP A 242 -10.58 12.27 24.37
N LYS A 243 -11.80 12.25 24.89
CA LYS A 243 -12.56 13.47 25.19
C LYS A 243 -11.78 14.39 26.14
N GLN A 244 -11.22 13.84 27.22
CA GLN A 244 -10.39 14.62 28.15
C GLN A 244 -9.16 15.21 27.45
N ILE A 245 -8.48 14.43 26.61
CA ILE A 245 -7.34 14.88 25.82
C ILE A 245 -7.72 16.06 24.92
N ILE A 246 -8.80 15.93 24.15
CA ILE A 246 -9.25 16.93 23.18
C ILE A 246 -9.67 18.22 23.91
N ILE A 247 -10.54 18.13 24.92
CA ILE A 247 -11.05 19.29 25.65
C ILE A 247 -9.91 20.04 26.37
N SER A 248 -9.00 19.30 26.99
CA SER A 248 -7.97 19.92 27.82
C SER A 248 -6.90 20.62 26.98
N ASN A 249 -6.67 20.17 25.75
CA ASN A 249 -5.44 20.51 25.04
C ASN A 249 -5.63 20.89 23.55
N LEU A 250 -6.61 20.33 22.86
CA LEU A 250 -6.80 20.49 21.41
C LEU A 250 -8.04 21.34 21.09
N ARG A 251 -8.12 22.53 21.69
CA ARG A 251 -9.32 23.39 21.60
C ARG A 251 -9.65 23.90 20.19
N LYS A 252 -8.70 23.81 19.26
CA LYS A 252 -8.89 24.23 17.85
C LYS A 252 -9.14 23.05 16.91
N LEU A 253 -9.22 21.82 17.44
CA LEU A 253 -9.43 20.63 16.64
C LEU A 253 -10.81 20.69 15.99
N ARG A 254 -10.84 20.50 14.68
CA ARG A 254 -12.05 20.47 13.84
C ARG A 254 -12.30 19.08 13.28
N VAL A 255 -11.23 18.38 12.93
CA VAL A 255 -11.27 17.04 12.37
C VAL A 255 -10.48 16.11 13.27
N PHE A 256 -11.14 15.07 13.75
CA PHE A 256 -10.52 13.99 14.50
C PHE A 256 -10.89 12.67 13.82
N ARG A 257 -9.89 11.96 13.31
CA ARG A 257 -10.05 10.62 12.73
C ARG A 257 -9.21 9.65 13.53
N LEU A 258 -9.84 8.55 13.92
CA LEU A 258 -9.23 7.54 14.76
C LEU A 258 -9.50 6.17 14.15
N LEU A 259 -8.44 5.50 13.75
CA LEU A 259 -8.44 4.10 13.34
C LEU A 259 -7.69 3.31 14.41
N MET A 260 -8.41 2.40 15.08
CA MET A 260 -7.84 1.54 16.11
C MET A 260 -7.90 0.09 15.65
N PHE A 261 -6.74 -0.56 15.60
CA PHE A 261 -6.61 -1.99 15.43
C PHE A 261 -6.61 -2.64 16.82
N TYR A 262 -7.55 -3.57 17.03
CA TYR A 262 -7.68 -4.31 18.28
C TYR A 262 -7.23 -5.77 18.10
N GLU A 263 -6.12 -6.11 18.74
CA GLU A 263 -5.60 -7.47 18.89
C GLU A 263 -5.68 -7.88 20.37
N SER A 264 -6.22 -9.08 20.63
CA SER A 264 -6.32 -9.63 21.98
C SER A 264 -6.17 -11.14 21.97
N ASP A 265 -5.42 -11.66 22.94
CA ASP A 265 -5.05 -13.07 23.03
C ASP A 265 -6.17 -13.96 23.62
N ILE A 266 -7.28 -13.40 24.11
CA ILE A 266 -8.29 -14.14 24.88
C ILE A 266 -9.70 -13.81 24.37
N GLU A 267 -10.25 -14.66 23.49
CA GLU A 267 -11.57 -14.48 22.86
C GLU A 267 -12.71 -14.07 23.81
N LYS A 268 -12.74 -14.58 25.04
CA LYS A 268 -13.86 -14.32 25.98
C LYS A 268 -13.86 -12.92 26.61
N THR A 269 -12.72 -12.26 26.77
CA THR A 269 -12.64 -10.91 27.39
C THR A 269 -12.77 -9.79 26.35
N ILE A 270 -12.58 -10.11 25.07
CA ILE A 270 -12.66 -9.18 23.94
C ILE A 270 -14.00 -8.45 23.89
N HIS A 271 -15.10 -9.16 24.13
CA HIS A 271 -16.45 -8.58 23.98
C HIS A 271 -16.74 -7.50 25.01
N GLU A 272 -16.51 -7.79 26.29
CA GLU A 272 -16.77 -6.84 27.36
C GLU A 272 -15.87 -5.61 27.24
N GLU A 273 -14.61 -5.79 26.84
CA GLU A 273 -13.68 -4.69 26.62
C GLU A 273 -14.06 -3.82 25.42
N ILE A 274 -14.44 -4.43 24.30
CA ILE A 274 -14.86 -3.69 23.10
C ILE A 274 -16.19 -2.97 23.35
N ASP A 275 -17.15 -3.58 24.04
CA ASP A 275 -18.42 -2.90 24.37
C ASP A 275 -18.18 -1.70 25.28
N GLN A 276 -17.37 -1.84 26.33
CA GLN A 276 -16.96 -0.71 27.18
C GLN A 276 -16.23 0.37 26.38
N LEU A 277 -15.37 -0.02 25.44
CA LEU A 277 -14.67 0.90 24.55
C LEU A 277 -15.68 1.66 23.68
N LEU A 278 -16.63 0.99 23.05
CA LEU A 278 -17.62 1.61 22.20
C LEU A 278 -18.60 2.50 22.97
N GLU A 279 -19.06 2.05 24.13
CA GLU A 279 -19.90 2.86 25.04
C GLU A 279 -19.20 4.17 25.42
N SER A 280 -17.88 4.14 25.60
CA SER A 280 -17.12 5.35 25.92
C SER A 280 -17.08 6.41 24.79
N PHE A 281 -17.40 6.02 23.55
CA PHE A 281 -17.57 6.94 22.42
C PHE A 281 -19.04 7.33 22.17
N GLN A 282 -20.00 6.80 22.93
CA GLN A 282 -21.44 7.13 22.77
C GLN A 282 -21.90 8.34 23.60
N THR A 283 -20.98 9.19 24.04
CA THR A 283 -21.35 10.39 24.81
C THR A 283 -21.84 11.51 23.89
N LYS A 284 -22.62 12.45 24.44
CA LYS A 284 -23.05 13.68 23.75
C LYS A 284 -21.90 14.43 23.05
N PHE A 285 -20.72 14.42 23.67
CA PHE A 285 -19.53 15.06 23.11
C PHE A 285 -19.14 14.49 21.74
N TRP A 286 -19.25 13.17 21.57
CA TRP A 286 -18.91 12.51 20.31
C TRP A 286 -20.06 12.61 19.32
N LEU A 287 -21.28 12.26 19.75
CA LEU A 287 -22.44 12.17 18.85
C LEU A 287 -22.94 13.55 18.39
N ASP A 288 -23.09 14.51 19.30
CA ASP A 288 -23.72 15.80 18.98
C ASP A 288 -22.69 16.86 18.60
N GLU A 289 -21.60 16.99 19.38
CA GLU A 289 -20.65 18.10 19.23
C GLU A 289 -19.63 17.86 18.12
N HIS A 290 -19.19 16.61 17.93
CA HIS A 290 -18.15 16.25 16.98
C HIS A 290 -18.67 15.46 15.78
N GLN A 291 -20.00 15.27 15.69
CA GLN A 291 -20.66 14.51 14.63
C GLN A 291 -19.91 13.21 14.33
N CYS A 292 -19.53 12.51 15.40
CA CYS A 292 -18.71 11.33 15.31
C CYS A 292 -19.52 10.26 14.59
N ASP A 293 -19.26 10.12 13.29
CA ASP A 293 -19.63 8.97 12.51
C ASP A 293 -18.75 7.83 12.98
N MET A 294 -19.20 7.14 14.02
CA MET A 294 -18.61 5.88 14.42
C MET A 294 -18.92 4.85 13.33
N SER A 295 -18.11 4.82 12.27
CA SER A 295 -17.98 3.64 11.43
C SER A 295 -17.29 2.59 12.29
N LYS A 296 -18.09 1.75 12.95
CA LYS A 296 -17.58 0.49 13.44
C LYS A 296 -17.06 -0.24 12.21
N SER A 297 -15.74 -0.33 12.08
CA SER A 297 -15.13 -1.52 11.48
C SER A 297 -15.41 -2.67 12.47
N THR A 298 -16.70 -3.02 12.52
CA THR A 298 -17.33 -4.25 12.99
C THR A 298 -16.88 -4.79 14.34
N CYS A 299 -17.42 -4.21 15.42
CA CYS A 299 -17.72 -5.00 16.61
C CYS A 299 -19.14 -4.70 17.15
N PRO A 300 -20.07 -5.67 17.07
CA PRO A 300 -21.48 -5.44 17.41
C PRO A 300 -22.02 -6.17 18.64
N ILE A 301 -22.14 -5.50 19.80
CA ILE A 301 -23.08 -5.94 20.85
C ILE A 301 -23.71 -4.75 21.60
N ASP A 302 -24.81 -4.19 21.06
CA ASP A 302 -25.91 -3.72 21.93
C ASP A 302 -27.23 -3.69 21.12
N LYS A 303 -28.25 -4.34 21.69
CA LYS A 303 -29.62 -4.43 21.15
C LYS A 303 -30.43 -3.14 21.33
N LYS A 304 -29.96 -2.20 22.15
CA LYS A 304 -30.76 -1.01 22.50
C LYS A 304 -30.45 0.26 21.72
N TYR A 305 -29.23 0.47 21.21
CA TYR A 305 -28.87 1.74 20.55
C TYR A 305 -27.89 1.66 19.37
N SER A 306 -27.68 0.49 18.75
CA SER A 306 -26.92 0.43 17.49
C SER A 306 -27.76 0.99 16.33
N SER A 307 -27.73 2.30 16.12
CA SER A 307 -28.25 2.89 14.88
C SER A 307 -27.25 2.66 13.75
N SER A 308 -27.13 1.40 13.33
CA SER A 308 -26.51 0.97 12.07
C SER A 308 -26.99 1.76 10.85
N LYS A 309 -28.10 2.49 11.00
CA LYS A 309 -28.62 3.52 10.09
C LYS A 309 -27.62 4.63 9.73
N TYR A 310 -26.59 4.92 10.53
CA TYR A 310 -25.61 5.96 10.19
C TYR A 310 -24.34 5.41 9.53
N VAL A 311 -24.19 4.09 9.45
CA VAL A 311 -23.01 3.48 8.82
C VAL A 311 -23.15 3.61 7.30
N ASN A 312 -22.33 4.48 6.72
CA ASN A 312 -22.21 4.72 5.29
C ASN A 312 -21.00 4.00 4.68
N ILE A 313 -19.98 3.70 5.46
CA ILE A 313 -18.80 2.92 5.07
C ILE A 313 -18.74 1.69 5.97
N LEU A 314 -18.76 0.51 5.37
CA LEU A 314 -18.64 -0.75 6.08
C LEU A 314 -17.47 -1.56 5.52
N ILE A 315 -16.57 -1.97 6.41
CA ILE A 315 -15.44 -2.86 6.09
C ILE A 315 -15.71 -4.18 6.79
N LEU A 316 -15.85 -5.26 6.03
CA LEU A 316 -16.09 -6.62 6.52
C LEU A 316 -14.96 -7.53 6.05
N ASP A 317 -14.09 -7.92 6.98
CA ASP A 317 -13.24 -9.08 6.78
C ASP A 317 -14.01 -10.39 7.06
N TYR A 318 -13.39 -11.52 6.72
CA TYR A 318 -13.95 -12.85 6.91
C TYR A 318 -14.31 -13.18 8.37
N PHE A 319 -13.49 -12.75 9.33
CA PHE A 319 -13.75 -13.00 10.76
C PHE A 319 -14.98 -12.21 11.22
N LEU A 320 -15.13 -10.98 10.72
CA LEU A 320 -16.21 -10.06 11.03
C LEU A 320 -17.54 -10.55 10.47
N LEU A 321 -17.55 -11.13 9.28
CA LEU A 321 -18.71 -11.80 8.68
C LEU A 321 -19.19 -12.99 9.54
N LYS A 322 -18.28 -13.89 9.93
CA LYS A 322 -18.61 -15.00 10.84
C LYS A 322 -19.13 -14.50 12.18
N PHE A 323 -18.62 -13.37 12.66
CA PHE A 323 -19.09 -12.77 13.90
C PHE A 323 -20.51 -12.19 13.76
N ALA A 324 -20.76 -11.44 12.68
CA ALA A 324 -22.04 -10.79 12.42
C ALA A 324 -23.19 -11.81 12.33
N SER A 325 -22.92 -13.07 11.96
CA SER A 325 -23.89 -14.17 11.91
C SER A 325 -24.62 -14.43 13.23
N LYS A 326 -23.98 -14.09 14.35
CA LYS A 326 -24.48 -14.36 15.70
C LYS A 326 -25.43 -13.26 16.19
N PHE A 327 -25.59 -12.17 15.43
CA PHE A 327 -26.33 -10.99 15.86
C PHE A 327 -27.28 -10.48 14.75
N PRO A 328 -28.48 -9.99 15.10
CA PRO A 328 -29.46 -9.48 14.12
C PRO A 328 -29.12 -8.04 13.71
N LEU A 329 -27.95 -7.83 13.11
CA LEU A 329 -27.50 -6.51 12.65
C LEU A 329 -27.98 -6.26 11.23
N GLN A 330 -28.35 -5.02 10.94
CA GLN A 330 -28.71 -4.61 9.58
C GLN A 330 -28.12 -3.25 9.29
N PHE A 331 -27.41 -3.10 8.18
CA PHE A 331 -26.81 -1.82 7.76
C PHE A 331 -27.53 -1.28 6.50
N PRO A 332 -28.67 -0.59 6.64
CA PRO A 332 -29.53 -0.25 5.51
C PRO A 332 -29.03 0.93 4.65
N ASN A 333 -28.00 1.66 5.11
CA ASN A 333 -27.58 2.95 4.53
C ASN A 333 -26.12 2.96 4.05
N ILE A 334 -25.56 1.78 3.73
CA ILE A 334 -24.19 1.67 3.24
C ILE A 334 -24.08 2.30 1.85
N HIS A 335 -23.06 3.13 1.69
CA HIS A 335 -22.63 3.74 0.43
C HIS A 335 -21.32 3.14 -0.08
N HIS A 336 -20.39 2.79 0.82
CA HIS A 336 -19.14 2.11 0.48
C HIS A 336 -19.02 0.81 1.27
N LEU A 337 -18.67 -0.27 0.59
CA LEU A 337 -18.53 -1.58 1.19
C LEU A 337 -17.20 -2.22 0.79
N GLU A 338 -16.37 -2.53 1.78
CA GLU A 338 -15.15 -3.32 1.60
C GLU A 338 -15.41 -4.74 2.09
N LEU A 339 -15.23 -5.77 1.24
CA LEU A 339 -15.52 -7.17 1.55
C LEU A 339 -14.35 -8.08 1.24
N SER A 340 -14.16 -9.09 2.09
CA SER A 340 -13.41 -10.29 1.72
C SER A 340 -14.33 -11.36 1.12
N CYS A 341 -13.94 -11.93 -0.03
CA CYS A 341 -14.60 -13.11 -0.64
C CYS A 341 -14.03 -14.43 -0.07
N PRO A 342 -14.82 -15.52 -0.03
CA PRO A 342 -16.23 -15.66 -0.44
C PRO A 342 -17.21 -14.96 0.52
N PHE A 343 -18.45 -14.69 0.06
CA PHE A 343 -19.47 -14.10 0.92
C PHE A 343 -20.18 -15.20 1.70
N ASP A 344 -20.24 -15.07 3.02
CA ASP A 344 -21.10 -15.93 3.83
C ASP A 344 -22.58 -15.53 3.57
N ASP A 345 -23.52 -16.48 3.63
CA ASP A 345 -24.97 -16.24 3.60
C ASP A 345 -25.39 -15.15 4.60
N VAL A 346 -24.60 -15.02 5.67
CA VAL A 346 -24.70 -14.00 6.68
C VAL A 346 -24.64 -12.59 6.12
N LEU A 347 -23.83 -12.33 5.08
CA LEU A 347 -23.73 -11.01 4.44
C LEU A 347 -25.12 -10.48 4.04
N TRP A 348 -25.96 -11.36 3.49
CA TRP A 348 -27.31 -11.01 3.04
C TRP A 348 -28.26 -10.69 4.18
N SER A 349 -28.03 -11.28 5.36
CA SER A 349 -28.78 -10.95 6.57
C SER A 349 -28.33 -9.60 7.17
N VAL A 350 -27.04 -9.30 7.05
CA VAL A 350 -26.37 -8.11 7.60
C VAL A 350 -26.62 -6.88 6.74
N ILE A 351 -26.70 -7.05 5.43
CA ILE A 351 -26.97 -6.00 4.45
C ILE A 351 -28.19 -6.43 3.63
N PRO A 352 -29.42 -6.26 4.17
CA PRO A 352 -30.63 -6.76 3.52
C PRO A 352 -30.99 -5.99 2.24
N LYS A 353 -30.40 -4.80 2.03
CA LYS A 353 -30.63 -3.93 0.89
C LYS A 353 -29.34 -3.24 0.47
N PHE A 354 -29.08 -3.19 -0.83
CA PHE A 354 -27.95 -2.49 -1.43
C PHE A 354 -28.38 -1.25 -2.23
N ASP A 355 -29.61 -0.77 -2.02
CA ASP A 355 -30.24 0.36 -2.73
C ASP A 355 -29.50 1.70 -2.60
N ARG A 356 -28.44 1.78 -1.78
CA ARG A 356 -27.62 2.99 -1.58
C ARG A 356 -26.14 2.75 -1.81
N LEU A 357 -25.76 1.52 -2.15
CA LEU A 357 -24.37 1.16 -2.33
C LEU A 357 -23.84 1.80 -3.61
N VAL A 358 -22.86 2.70 -3.45
CA VAL A 358 -22.23 3.48 -4.53
C VAL A 358 -20.89 2.90 -4.93
N SER A 359 -20.16 2.31 -3.99
CA SER A 359 -18.85 1.74 -4.27
C SER A 359 -18.57 0.47 -3.49
N ILE A 360 -17.88 -0.47 -4.14
CA ILE A 360 -17.38 -1.69 -3.52
C ILE A 360 -15.87 -1.83 -3.68
N GLU A 361 -15.23 -2.34 -2.64
CA GLU A 361 -13.85 -2.81 -2.67
C GLU A 361 -13.80 -4.27 -2.23
N LEU A 362 -13.24 -5.13 -3.09
CA LEU A 362 -13.06 -6.55 -2.78
C LEU A 362 -11.60 -6.79 -2.41
N VAL A 363 -11.35 -7.26 -1.18
CA VAL A 363 -10.02 -7.47 -0.60
C VAL A 363 -9.76 -8.96 -0.36
N SER A 364 -8.59 -9.44 -0.76
CA SER A 364 -8.32 -10.87 -0.93
C SER A 364 -8.20 -11.68 0.35
N ILE A 365 -9.00 -12.76 0.50
CA ILE A 365 -8.62 -14.00 1.20
C ILE A 365 -9.31 -15.22 0.54
N ILE A 366 -8.94 -15.59 -0.69
CA ILE A 366 -9.54 -16.78 -1.32
C ILE A 366 -8.60 -17.99 -1.17
N HIS A 367 -9.12 -19.05 -0.53
CA HIS A 367 -8.59 -20.39 -0.68
C HIS A 367 -9.02 -20.90 -2.09
N PRO A 368 -8.14 -21.51 -2.90
CA PRO A 368 -8.44 -21.87 -4.29
C PRO A 368 -9.73 -22.70 -4.51
N ASP A 369 -10.20 -23.37 -3.47
CA ASP A 369 -11.37 -24.25 -3.49
C ASP A 369 -12.72 -23.50 -3.39
N GLU A 370 -12.73 -22.18 -3.10
CA GLU A 370 -13.95 -21.38 -2.86
C GLU A 370 -14.27 -20.38 -4.00
N THR A 371 -13.62 -20.58 -5.14
CA THR A 371 -13.65 -19.67 -6.31
C THR A 371 -15.06 -19.55 -6.91
N ASP A 372 -15.73 -20.68 -7.19
CA ASP A 372 -17.05 -20.69 -7.85
C ASP A 372 -18.15 -20.06 -6.98
N GLN A 373 -18.07 -20.25 -5.66
CA GLN A 373 -19.01 -19.64 -4.72
C GLN A 373 -18.83 -18.12 -4.68
N SER A 374 -17.58 -17.64 -4.61
CA SER A 374 -17.26 -16.21 -4.63
C SER A 374 -17.80 -15.51 -5.88
N ILE A 375 -17.74 -16.18 -7.04
CA ILE A 375 -18.32 -15.69 -8.31
C ILE A 375 -19.83 -15.54 -8.19
N THR A 376 -20.49 -16.59 -7.73
CA THR A 376 -21.94 -16.61 -7.55
C THR A 376 -22.40 -15.51 -6.60
N ASP A 377 -21.68 -15.34 -5.50
CA ASP A 377 -21.97 -14.33 -4.49
C ASP A 377 -21.77 -12.91 -5.01
N LEU A 378 -20.71 -12.68 -5.81
CA LEU A 378 -20.48 -11.41 -6.46
C LEU A 378 -21.61 -11.08 -7.44
N HIS A 379 -22.03 -12.02 -8.28
CA HIS A 379 -23.18 -11.81 -9.16
C HIS A 379 -24.45 -11.44 -8.39
N GLN A 380 -24.76 -12.17 -7.31
CA GLN A 380 -25.92 -11.84 -6.47
C GLN A 380 -25.82 -10.45 -5.84
N LEU A 381 -24.61 -10.01 -5.47
CA LEU A 381 -24.40 -8.69 -4.91
C LEU A 381 -24.69 -7.63 -5.97
N LEU A 382 -24.10 -7.79 -7.15
CA LEU A 382 -24.22 -6.86 -8.26
C LEU A 382 -25.67 -6.73 -8.73
N ASP A 383 -26.41 -7.83 -8.77
CA ASP A 383 -27.84 -7.85 -9.11
C ASP A 383 -28.69 -7.03 -8.12
N ARG A 384 -28.24 -6.88 -6.87
CA ARG A 384 -28.96 -6.13 -5.82
C ARG A 384 -28.50 -4.68 -5.70
N ALA A 385 -27.33 -4.32 -6.20
CA ALA A 385 -26.69 -3.01 -6.01
C ALA A 385 -26.96 -2.06 -7.20
N HIS A 386 -28.21 -1.67 -7.42
CA HIS A 386 -28.67 -0.88 -8.58
C HIS A 386 -28.11 0.55 -8.72
N TYR A 387 -27.29 1.01 -7.77
CA TYR A 387 -26.66 2.35 -7.77
C TYR A 387 -25.13 2.26 -7.67
N LEU A 388 -24.57 1.09 -7.95
CA LEU A 388 -23.14 0.85 -7.84
C LEU A 388 -22.41 1.53 -8.99
N HIS A 389 -21.57 2.50 -8.67
CA HIS A 389 -20.82 3.31 -9.64
C HIS A 389 -19.33 2.96 -9.72
N SER A 390 -18.79 2.37 -8.66
CA SER A 390 -17.35 2.07 -8.55
C SER A 390 -17.13 0.67 -7.99
N ILE A 391 -16.24 -0.08 -8.65
CA ILE A 391 -15.78 -1.37 -8.15
C ILE A 391 -14.26 -1.41 -8.20
N THR A 392 -13.68 -1.76 -7.06
CA THR A 392 -12.26 -1.99 -6.85
C THR A 392 -12.07 -3.45 -6.49
N MET A 393 -11.16 -4.15 -7.16
CA MET A 393 -10.83 -5.54 -6.84
C MET A 393 -9.31 -5.67 -6.62
N ASP A 394 -8.91 -6.34 -5.53
CA ASP A 394 -7.51 -6.65 -5.28
C ASP A 394 -6.95 -7.64 -6.32
N TYR A 395 -5.67 -7.48 -6.66
CA TYR A 395 -4.92 -8.29 -7.61
C TYR A 395 -5.04 -9.79 -7.33
N LEU A 396 -4.95 -10.18 -6.05
CA LEU A 396 -4.99 -11.57 -5.64
C LEU A 396 -6.35 -12.21 -5.95
N ILE A 397 -7.44 -11.49 -5.70
CA ILE A 397 -8.80 -11.90 -6.06
C ILE A 397 -8.87 -12.15 -7.56
N ILE A 398 -8.39 -11.23 -8.38
CA ILE A 398 -8.49 -11.36 -9.83
C ILE A 398 -7.63 -12.53 -10.35
N SER A 399 -6.45 -12.74 -9.76
CA SER A 399 -5.56 -13.83 -10.14
C SER A 399 -6.09 -15.23 -9.77
N GLN A 400 -6.85 -15.33 -8.67
CA GLN A 400 -7.40 -16.58 -8.16
C GLN A 400 -8.77 -16.88 -8.74
N LEU A 401 -9.57 -15.83 -8.97
CA LEU A 401 -10.90 -15.97 -9.54
C LEU A 401 -10.88 -16.39 -11.02
N ALA A 402 -9.73 -16.39 -11.70
CA ALA A 402 -9.65 -16.77 -13.11
C ALA A 402 -10.69 -16.00 -13.97
N LEU A 403 -11.13 -14.82 -13.54
CA LEU A 403 -12.55 -14.43 -13.68
C LEU A 403 -12.87 -13.49 -14.84
N PHE A 404 -11.87 -13.10 -15.62
CA PHE A 404 -12.08 -12.20 -16.75
C PHE A 404 -11.28 -12.71 -17.95
N TYR A 405 -11.51 -13.97 -18.30
CA TYR A 405 -11.31 -14.43 -19.66
C TYR A 405 -12.42 -13.80 -20.52
N GLY A 406 -12.24 -13.75 -21.84
CA GLY A 406 -13.05 -12.87 -22.71
C GLY A 406 -14.58 -12.97 -22.58
N LEU A 407 -15.14 -14.09 -22.08
CA LEU A 407 -16.59 -14.28 -21.93
C LEU A 407 -17.18 -13.55 -20.71
N GLU A 408 -16.44 -13.42 -19.63
CA GLU A 408 -16.92 -12.81 -18.40
C GLU A 408 -16.84 -11.28 -18.45
N CYS A 409 -15.87 -10.73 -19.20
CA CYS A 409 -15.89 -9.29 -19.53
C CYS A 409 -17.11 -8.95 -20.40
N ILE A 410 -17.52 -9.85 -21.29
CA ILE A 410 -18.78 -9.69 -22.03
C ILE A 410 -19.97 -9.71 -21.07
N SER A 411 -19.99 -10.62 -20.09
CA SER A 411 -21.02 -10.63 -19.04
C SER A 411 -21.05 -9.33 -18.22
N LEU A 412 -19.89 -8.78 -17.86
CA LEU A 412 -19.79 -7.48 -17.19
C LEU A 412 -20.35 -6.37 -18.06
N ILE A 413 -19.93 -6.30 -19.33
CA ILE A 413 -20.41 -5.35 -20.33
C ILE A 413 -21.93 -5.44 -20.50
N GLN A 414 -22.49 -6.65 -20.51
CA GLN A 414 -23.92 -6.90 -20.70
C GLN A 414 -24.75 -6.76 -19.41
N SER A 415 -24.09 -6.63 -18.25
CA SER A 415 -24.75 -6.50 -16.96
C SER A 415 -25.18 -5.06 -16.70
N LEU A 416 -26.14 -4.88 -15.78
CA LEU A 416 -26.54 -3.56 -15.29
C LEU A 416 -25.36 -2.76 -14.74
N LEU A 417 -24.36 -3.45 -14.20
CA LEU A 417 -23.13 -2.82 -13.73
C LEU A 417 -22.31 -2.24 -14.89
N GLY A 418 -22.19 -2.94 -16.02
CA GLY A 418 -21.55 -2.41 -17.22
C GLY A 418 -22.23 -1.13 -17.70
N ASP A 419 -23.56 -1.06 -17.59
CA ASP A 419 -24.31 0.15 -17.93
C ASP A 419 -24.04 1.30 -16.95
N GLN A 420 -23.78 1.04 -15.67
CA GLN A 420 -23.70 2.07 -14.62
C GLN A 420 -22.29 2.42 -14.14
N CYS A 421 -21.30 1.58 -14.44
CA CYS A 421 -19.95 1.70 -13.93
C CYS A 421 -19.26 2.96 -14.48
N GLU A 422 -18.82 3.85 -13.59
CA GLU A 422 -18.04 5.03 -13.93
C GLU A 422 -16.54 4.82 -13.71
N VAL A 423 -16.17 4.02 -12.71
CA VAL A 423 -14.78 3.72 -12.36
C VAL A 423 -14.61 2.21 -12.21
N LEU A 424 -13.73 1.65 -13.05
CA LEU A 424 -13.43 0.23 -13.06
C LEU A 424 -11.94 0.01 -12.81
N LEU A 425 -11.60 -0.76 -11.77
CA LEU A 425 -10.27 -1.33 -11.57
C LEU A 425 -10.35 -2.85 -11.82
N ILE A 426 -9.70 -3.34 -12.89
CA ILE A 426 -9.83 -4.74 -13.34
C ILE A 426 -8.53 -5.27 -13.93
N ASN A 427 -8.21 -6.55 -13.77
CA ASN A 427 -7.16 -7.19 -14.57
C ASN A 427 -7.79 -7.98 -15.69
N ILE A 428 -7.16 -7.93 -16.85
CA ILE A 428 -7.68 -8.49 -18.09
C ILE A 428 -6.61 -9.40 -18.70
N GLU A 429 -7.05 -10.43 -19.42
CA GLU A 429 -6.12 -11.34 -20.08
C GLU A 429 -5.41 -10.67 -21.26
N ASN A 430 -6.18 -10.00 -22.13
CA ASN A 430 -5.70 -9.46 -23.39
C ASN A 430 -6.06 -7.98 -23.54
N ARG A 431 -5.16 -7.18 -24.14
CA ARG A 431 -5.43 -5.75 -24.37
C ARG A 431 -6.67 -5.47 -25.23
N SER A 432 -7.10 -6.41 -26.07
CA SER A 432 -8.36 -6.29 -26.83
C SER A 432 -9.57 -6.08 -25.91
N ILE A 433 -9.56 -6.68 -24.72
CA ILE A 433 -10.63 -6.52 -23.73
C ILE A 433 -10.71 -5.06 -23.22
N VAL A 434 -9.58 -4.33 -23.15
CA VAL A 434 -9.60 -2.89 -22.81
C VAL A 434 -10.50 -2.14 -23.79
N VAL A 435 -10.35 -2.43 -25.08
CA VAL A 435 -11.11 -1.77 -26.13
C VAL A 435 -12.58 -2.11 -25.99
N ASP A 436 -12.91 -3.40 -25.79
CA ASP A 436 -14.29 -3.84 -25.59
C ASP A 436 -14.94 -3.17 -24.37
N LEU A 437 -14.21 -3.05 -23.25
CA LEU A 437 -14.69 -2.37 -22.04
C LEU A 437 -14.91 -0.87 -22.30
N ILE A 438 -13.97 -0.19 -22.96
CA ILE A 438 -14.11 1.25 -23.27
C ILE A 438 -15.29 1.50 -24.22
N GLU A 439 -15.47 0.63 -25.22
CA GLU A 439 -16.51 0.80 -26.23
C GLU A 439 -17.90 0.48 -25.68
N ASN A 440 -18.02 -0.54 -24.81
CA ASN A 440 -19.31 -1.10 -24.42
C ASN A 440 -19.72 -0.82 -22.96
N VAL A 441 -18.88 -0.18 -22.14
CA VAL A 441 -19.26 0.34 -20.81
C VAL A 441 -19.52 1.85 -20.95
N PRO A 442 -20.77 2.28 -21.24
CA PRO A 442 -21.06 3.62 -21.76
C PRO A 442 -20.73 4.75 -20.77
N ASN A 443 -20.83 4.48 -19.47
CA ASN A 443 -20.59 5.47 -18.41
C ASN A 443 -19.15 5.47 -17.87
N LEU A 444 -18.26 4.62 -18.40
CA LEU A 444 -16.90 4.47 -17.92
C LEU A 444 -16.10 5.77 -18.10
N ARG A 445 -15.68 6.38 -16.99
CA ARG A 445 -14.85 7.60 -16.93
C ARG A 445 -13.39 7.28 -16.66
N ALA A 446 -13.13 6.28 -15.81
CA ALA A 446 -11.79 5.85 -15.47
C ALA A 446 -11.68 4.33 -15.49
N LEU A 447 -10.73 3.82 -16.26
CA LEU A 447 -10.38 2.41 -16.31
C LEU A 447 -8.94 2.26 -15.82
N THR A 448 -8.76 1.61 -14.68
CA THR A 448 -7.43 1.17 -14.24
C THR A 448 -7.34 -0.32 -14.48
N PHE A 449 -6.28 -0.78 -15.16
CA PHE A 449 -6.16 -2.21 -15.45
C PHE A 449 -4.73 -2.72 -15.44
N GLN A 450 -4.58 -4.03 -15.23
CA GLN A 450 -3.35 -4.76 -15.52
C GLN A 450 -3.65 -5.83 -16.56
N CYS A 451 -2.77 -5.99 -17.54
CA CYS A 451 -2.98 -6.89 -18.65
C CYS A 451 -2.05 -8.10 -18.54
N GLN A 452 -2.57 -9.33 -18.65
CA GLN A 452 -1.74 -10.54 -18.49
C GLN A 452 -0.91 -10.87 -19.75
N ASP A 453 -1.39 -10.52 -20.94
CA ASP A 453 -0.64 -10.66 -22.20
C ASP A 453 0.53 -9.67 -22.34
N ASP A 454 0.66 -8.74 -21.39
CA ASP A 454 1.88 -8.00 -21.19
C ASP A 454 2.96 -8.97 -20.76
N ARG A 455 3.79 -9.37 -21.72
CA ARG A 455 4.97 -10.25 -21.57
C ARG A 455 6.05 -9.68 -20.63
N TRP A 456 5.70 -8.67 -19.85
CA TRP A 456 6.47 -8.00 -18.84
C TRP A 456 6.17 -8.70 -17.52
N GLY A 457 6.82 -9.84 -17.29
CA GLY A 457 6.69 -10.59 -16.04
C GLY A 457 6.91 -9.74 -14.77
N ASP A 458 6.12 -10.02 -13.74
CA ASP A 458 6.28 -9.53 -12.36
C ASP A 458 6.23 -8.00 -12.09
N THR A 459 6.10 -7.12 -13.08
CA THR A 459 5.80 -5.71 -12.82
C THR A 459 4.30 -5.54 -12.63
N ASN A 460 3.84 -5.37 -11.38
CA ASN A 460 2.46 -4.94 -11.02
C ASN A 460 2.19 -3.49 -11.50
N GLU A 461 2.43 -3.20 -12.77
CA GLU A 461 2.16 -1.93 -13.40
C GLU A 461 0.69 -1.89 -13.79
N SER A 462 -0.05 -0.97 -13.17
CA SER A 462 -1.41 -0.64 -13.56
C SER A 462 -1.41 0.52 -14.55
N PHE A 463 -2.14 0.35 -15.64
CA PHE A 463 -2.41 1.39 -16.61
C PHE A 463 -3.69 2.11 -16.22
N ILE A 464 -3.74 3.43 -16.42
CA ILE A 464 -4.95 4.24 -16.17
C ILE A 464 -5.35 4.94 -17.46
N ILE A 465 -6.57 4.70 -17.90
CA ILE A 465 -7.19 5.38 -19.04
C ILE A 465 -8.34 6.23 -18.51
N TYR A 466 -8.35 7.50 -18.89
CA TYR A 466 -9.46 8.41 -18.64
C TYR A 466 -10.24 8.66 -19.93
N ARG A 467 -11.55 8.36 -19.92
CA ARG A 467 -12.46 8.73 -21.00
C ARG A 467 -12.89 10.18 -20.78
N ARG A 468 -12.64 11.04 -21.78
CA ARG A 468 -13.03 12.46 -21.72
C ARG A 468 -14.50 12.67 -22.01
#